data_AF-A0A661MK44-F1
#
_entry.id   AF-A0A661MK44-F1
#
_cell.length_a   1.000
_cell.length_b   1.000
_cell.length_c   1.000
_cell.angle_alpha   90.00
_cell.angle_beta   90.00
_cell.angle_gamma   90.00
#
_symmetry.space_group_name_H-M   'P 1'
#
loop_
_entity.id
_entity.type
_entity.pdbx_description
1 polymer ?
#
loop_
_entity_poly.entity_id
_entity_poly.type
_entity_poly.pdbx_seq_one_letter_code
_entity_poly.pdbx_strand_id
1 'polypeptide(L)'
;MVAKRFALLFFVFTLLSTACQGEDTRIHIKFKDAQGLVTRDRVISQGQKIGEVAQVKYTSYGDFLVDVVVPERFRDRLTDRSRFYLIDDPDREGKKAVEVVQQGAPGKPLDDGATVVGSSKIDDMINELMAEMHKGLGQLEAQYQELLDSLKKLPESEEVKRLQEEFQKLLENMKKEGKAAREKFKKEILPKLEKELDRLKEKLKELGREKEVEPLEINLEELKKI
;
A
#
# COMPACT_ATOMS: atom_id res chain seq x y z
N MET A 1 14.65 -60.78 -42.49
CA MET A 1 13.97 -60.38 -41.23
C MET A 1 14.63 -59.11 -40.66
N VAL A 2 14.67 -58.01 -41.43
CA VAL A 2 15.35 -56.75 -41.02
C VAL A 2 14.49 -55.51 -41.32
N ALA A 3 13.62 -55.56 -42.33
CA ALA A 3 12.78 -54.43 -42.74
C ALA A 3 11.62 -54.07 -41.77
N LYS A 4 11.21 -54.96 -40.86
CA LYS A 4 10.11 -54.70 -39.90
C LYS A 4 10.55 -54.04 -38.59
N ARG A 5 11.84 -54.07 -38.25
CA ARG A 5 12.36 -53.48 -36.99
C ARG A 5 12.75 -52.00 -37.13
N PHE A 6 13.03 -51.54 -38.34
CA PHE A 6 13.36 -50.13 -38.59
C PHE A 6 12.13 -49.23 -38.76
N ALA A 7 11.00 -49.78 -39.20
CA ALA A 7 9.76 -49.02 -39.36
C ALA A 7 9.10 -48.64 -38.00
N LEU A 8 9.37 -49.40 -36.94
CA LEU A 8 8.81 -49.14 -35.61
C LEU A 8 9.59 -48.07 -34.83
N LEU A 9 10.86 -47.84 -35.17
CA LEU A 9 11.73 -46.85 -34.50
C LEU A 9 11.61 -45.45 -35.12
N PHE A 10 11.07 -45.33 -36.33
CA PHE A 10 10.79 -44.05 -36.97
C PHE A 10 9.41 -43.48 -36.62
N PHE A 11 8.50 -44.30 -36.10
CA PHE A 11 7.14 -43.90 -35.74
C PHE A 11 6.99 -43.39 -34.29
N VAL A 12 8.00 -43.62 -33.44
CA VAL A 12 7.98 -43.21 -32.02
C VAL A 12 8.67 -41.86 -31.79
N PHE A 13 9.45 -41.35 -32.75
CA PHE A 13 10.19 -40.09 -32.60
C PHE A 13 9.44 -38.82 -33.07
N THR A 14 8.29 -38.98 -33.76
CA THR A 14 7.53 -37.86 -34.34
C THR A 14 6.39 -37.33 -33.46
N LEU A 15 6.26 -37.81 -32.22
CA LEU A 15 5.12 -37.52 -31.33
C LEU A 15 5.44 -36.60 -30.13
N LEU A 16 6.60 -35.92 -30.11
CA LEU A 16 7.07 -35.14 -28.94
C LEU A 16 7.36 -33.66 -29.20
N SER A 17 6.65 -33.03 -30.14
CA SER A 17 6.75 -31.56 -30.29
C SER A 17 5.48 -30.91 -30.80
N THR A 18 4.32 -31.26 -30.25
CA THR A 18 3.26 -30.28 -30.08
C THR A 18 3.46 -29.64 -28.72
N ALA A 19 4.48 -28.80 -28.60
CA ALA A 19 4.45 -27.76 -27.59
C ALA A 19 3.25 -26.89 -27.95
N CYS A 20 2.17 -26.96 -27.18
CA CYS A 20 1.17 -25.91 -27.18
C CYS A 20 1.92 -24.61 -26.87
N GLN A 21 2.30 -23.85 -27.89
CA GLN A 21 2.63 -22.45 -27.74
C GLN A 21 1.34 -21.81 -27.25
N GLY A 22 1.22 -21.63 -25.94
CA GLY A 22 0.20 -20.77 -25.39
C GLY A 22 0.36 -19.40 -26.02
N GLU A 23 -0.76 -18.77 -26.36
CA GLU A 23 -0.78 -17.49 -27.03
C GLU A 23 -0.14 -16.42 -26.14
N ASP A 24 0.65 -15.53 -26.73
CA ASP A 24 1.24 -14.42 -25.99
C ASP A 24 0.12 -13.57 -25.39
N THR A 25 0.26 -13.20 -24.12
CA THR A 25 -0.73 -12.37 -23.43
C THR A 25 -0.47 -10.90 -23.74
N ARG A 26 -1.50 -10.18 -24.19
CA ARG A 26 -1.49 -8.75 -24.39
C ARG A 26 -2.25 -8.06 -23.26
N ILE A 27 -1.71 -6.98 -22.73
CA ILE A 27 -2.43 -6.08 -21.81
C ILE A 27 -2.21 -4.62 -22.22
N HIS A 28 -3.11 -3.77 -21.75
CA HIS A 28 -3.07 -2.33 -21.96
C HIS A 28 -2.77 -1.62 -20.65
N ILE A 29 -1.70 -0.84 -20.59
CA ILE A 29 -1.28 -0.12 -19.39
C ILE A 29 -1.51 1.37 -19.61
N LYS A 30 -2.35 1.96 -18.76
CA LYS A 30 -2.64 3.38 -18.79
C LYS A 30 -1.64 4.15 -17.91
N PHE A 31 -0.88 5.05 -18.50
CA PHE A 31 0.03 5.97 -17.81
C PHE A 31 -0.38 7.43 -18.05
N LYS A 32 -0.06 8.31 -17.10
CA LYS A 32 -0.24 9.77 -17.27
C LYS A 32 0.77 10.38 -18.23
N ASP A 33 1.96 9.80 -18.31
CA ASP A 33 3.06 10.19 -19.20
C ASP A 33 3.81 8.94 -19.67
N ALA A 34 4.27 8.95 -20.93
CA ALA A 34 5.11 7.91 -21.50
C ALA A 34 6.61 8.12 -21.26
N GLN A 35 7.05 9.32 -20.84
CA GLN A 35 8.46 9.66 -20.53
C GLN A 35 9.49 9.16 -21.57
N GLY A 36 9.13 9.13 -22.85
CA GLY A 36 10.01 8.66 -23.94
C GLY A 36 10.01 7.14 -24.18
N LEU A 37 9.09 6.38 -23.57
CA LEU A 37 8.84 4.97 -23.89
C LEU A 37 8.34 4.84 -25.34
N VAL A 38 8.92 3.89 -26.07
CA VAL A 38 8.61 3.64 -27.49
C VAL A 38 8.33 2.16 -27.76
N THR A 39 7.77 1.88 -28.94
CA THR A 39 7.61 0.50 -29.43
C THR A 39 8.94 -0.27 -29.42
N ARG A 40 8.87 -1.55 -29.05
CA ARG A 40 10.00 -2.48 -28.80
C ARG A 40 10.80 -2.23 -27.52
N ASP A 41 10.44 -1.24 -26.70
CA ASP A 41 11.02 -1.14 -25.36
C ASP A 41 10.67 -2.36 -24.51
N ARG A 42 11.55 -2.68 -23.56
CA ARG A 42 11.47 -3.92 -22.79
C ARG A 42 10.36 -3.83 -21.76
N VAL A 43 9.67 -4.95 -21.58
CA VAL A 43 8.95 -5.23 -20.33
C VAL A 43 9.85 -6.12 -19.50
N ILE A 44 10.15 -5.71 -18.28
CA ILE A 44 11.07 -6.40 -17.39
C ILE A 44 10.38 -6.79 -16.08
N SER A 45 10.85 -7.86 -15.46
CA SER A 45 10.49 -8.20 -14.08
C SER A 45 11.72 -8.78 -13.40
N GLN A 46 12.05 -8.28 -12.21
CA GLN A 46 13.25 -8.70 -11.46
C GLN A 46 14.53 -8.65 -12.32
N GLY A 47 14.67 -7.61 -13.15
CA GLY A 47 15.80 -7.43 -14.07
C GLY A 47 15.79 -8.30 -15.34
N GLN A 48 14.88 -9.28 -15.45
CA GLN A 48 14.76 -10.13 -16.64
C GLN A 48 13.79 -9.52 -17.66
N LYS A 49 14.15 -9.51 -18.95
CA LYS A 49 13.19 -9.22 -20.04
C LYS A 49 12.12 -10.31 -20.09
N ILE A 50 10.88 -9.92 -19.83
CA ILE A 50 9.71 -10.81 -19.88
C ILE A 50 8.79 -10.50 -21.07
N GLY A 51 8.95 -9.37 -21.74
CA GLY A 51 8.10 -9.01 -22.88
C GLY A 51 8.57 -7.73 -23.57
N GLU A 52 7.68 -7.13 -24.34
CA GLU A 52 7.96 -5.89 -25.07
C GLU A 52 6.73 -5.00 -25.24
N VAL A 53 7.00 -3.71 -25.40
CA VAL A 53 6.01 -2.69 -25.75
C VAL A 53 5.66 -2.86 -27.23
N ALA A 54 4.43 -3.28 -27.50
CA ALA A 54 3.92 -3.38 -28.86
C ALA A 54 3.50 -2.02 -29.41
N GLN A 55 2.91 -1.16 -28.58
CA GLN A 55 2.43 0.15 -29.02
C GLN A 55 2.33 1.16 -27.88
N VAL A 56 2.49 2.45 -28.21
CA VAL A 56 2.21 3.58 -27.29
C VAL A 56 1.26 4.52 -28.01
N LYS A 57 0.08 4.77 -27.42
CA LYS A 57 -0.96 5.65 -27.98
C LYS A 57 -1.26 6.77 -27.01
N TYR A 58 -1.26 8.01 -27.49
CA TYR A 58 -1.86 9.11 -26.74
C TYR A 58 -3.38 9.07 -26.90
N THR A 59 -4.11 9.21 -25.80
CA THR A 59 -5.57 9.14 -25.77
C THR A 59 -6.19 10.54 -25.74
N SER A 60 -7.46 10.65 -26.14
CA SER A 60 -8.20 11.91 -26.08
C SER A 60 -8.38 12.49 -24.67
N TYR A 61 -8.11 11.69 -23.63
CA TYR A 61 -8.23 12.08 -22.23
C TYR A 61 -6.93 12.63 -21.62
N GLY A 62 -5.87 12.75 -22.43
CA GLY A 62 -4.59 13.29 -21.98
C GLY A 62 -3.61 12.26 -21.41
N ASP A 63 -4.01 10.98 -21.37
CA ASP A 63 -3.19 9.87 -20.88
C ASP A 63 -2.60 9.06 -22.05
N PHE A 64 -1.62 8.21 -21.75
CA PHE A 64 -1.01 7.26 -22.67
C PHE A 64 -1.49 5.83 -22.40
N LEU A 65 -1.88 5.12 -23.46
CA LEU A 65 -2.19 3.70 -23.44
C LEU A 65 -1.02 2.94 -24.07
N VAL A 66 -0.37 2.10 -23.27
CA VAL A 66 0.79 1.30 -23.66
C VAL A 66 0.37 -0.15 -23.79
N ASP A 67 0.41 -0.67 -25.02
CA ASP A 67 0.13 -2.07 -25.31
C ASP A 67 1.41 -2.86 -25.11
N VAL A 68 1.39 -3.86 -24.23
CA VAL A 68 2.52 -4.75 -24.00
C VAL A 68 2.15 -6.19 -24.33
N VAL A 69 3.13 -6.94 -24.82
CA VAL A 69 3.00 -8.36 -25.16
C VAL A 69 4.02 -9.15 -24.35
N VAL A 70 3.53 -10.16 -23.64
CA VAL A 70 4.30 -11.01 -22.73
C VAL A 70 4.05 -12.47 -23.10
N PRO A 71 5.09 -13.25 -23.41
CA PRO A 71 4.94 -14.67 -23.73
C PRO A 71 4.31 -15.46 -22.58
N GLU A 72 3.53 -16.49 -22.92
CA GLU A 72 2.74 -17.28 -21.96
C GLU A 72 3.57 -17.83 -20.78
N ARG A 73 4.84 -18.16 -21.00
CA ARG A 73 5.76 -18.62 -19.96
C ARG A 73 5.98 -17.64 -18.80
N PHE A 74 5.58 -16.37 -18.97
CA PHE A 74 5.66 -15.31 -17.96
C PHE A 74 4.27 -14.78 -17.54
N ARG A 75 3.19 -15.49 -17.90
CA ARG A 75 1.81 -15.11 -17.55
C ARG A 75 1.62 -14.97 -16.04
N ASP A 76 2.35 -15.75 -15.26
CA ASP A 76 2.39 -15.66 -13.79
C ASP A 76 2.81 -14.28 -13.26
N ARG A 77 3.55 -13.49 -14.06
CA ARG A 77 3.96 -12.12 -13.70
C ARG A 77 2.86 -11.09 -13.95
N LEU A 78 1.87 -11.40 -14.77
CA LEU A 78 0.75 -10.52 -15.10
C LEU A 78 -0.47 -10.87 -14.26
N THR A 79 -0.58 -10.26 -13.08
CA THR A 79 -1.68 -10.53 -12.14
C THR A 79 -2.39 -9.24 -11.72
N ASP A 80 -3.56 -9.38 -11.12
CA ASP A 80 -4.29 -8.30 -10.46
C ASP A 80 -3.53 -7.67 -9.26
N ARG A 81 -2.47 -8.33 -8.77
CA ARG A 81 -1.55 -7.82 -7.74
C ARG A 81 -0.21 -7.35 -8.30
N SER A 82 -0.08 -7.29 -9.62
CA SER A 82 1.10 -6.75 -10.28
C SER A 82 0.98 -5.23 -10.41
N ARG A 83 2.08 -4.54 -10.13
CA ARG A 83 2.25 -3.12 -10.39
C ARG A 83 3.12 -2.94 -11.63
N PHE A 84 2.81 -1.91 -12.39
CA PHE A 84 3.42 -1.61 -13.68
C PHE A 84 4.06 -0.23 -13.58
N TYR A 85 5.38 -0.21 -13.56
CA TYR A 85 6.15 1.00 -13.41
C TYR A 85 6.83 1.39 -14.71
N LEU A 86 6.81 2.68 -15.01
CA LEU A 86 7.69 3.23 -16.02
C LEU A 86 9.03 3.60 -15.39
N ILE A 87 10.12 3.03 -15.90
CA ILE A 87 11.47 3.20 -15.35
C ILE A 87 12.50 3.48 -16.44
N ASP A 88 13.68 3.96 -16.04
CA ASP A 88 14.88 3.87 -16.87
C ASP A 88 15.29 2.41 -17.04
N ASP A 89 15.62 2.03 -18.26
CA ASP A 89 16.04 0.67 -18.58
C ASP A 89 17.45 0.42 -18.00
N PRO A 90 17.59 -0.53 -17.05
CA PRO A 90 18.86 -0.73 -16.34
C PRO A 90 19.98 -1.28 -17.23
N ASP A 91 19.64 -1.90 -18.37
CA ASP A 91 20.63 -2.49 -19.28
C ASP A 91 20.78 -1.68 -20.59
N ARG A 92 19.97 -0.63 -20.78
CA ARG A 92 19.99 0.20 -22.00
C ARG A 92 19.95 1.68 -21.62
N GLU A 93 21.12 2.29 -21.53
CA GLU A 93 21.27 3.70 -21.19
C GLU A 93 20.41 4.61 -22.09
N GLY A 94 19.70 5.55 -21.48
CA GLY A 94 18.80 6.49 -22.17
C GLY A 94 17.53 5.87 -22.76
N LYS A 95 17.26 4.58 -22.51
CA LYS A 95 16.00 3.92 -22.88
C LYS A 95 15.10 3.75 -21.67
N LYS A 96 13.80 3.63 -21.94
CA LYS A 96 12.80 3.31 -20.94
C LYS A 96 12.43 1.84 -20.99
N ALA A 97 11.84 1.37 -19.90
CA ALA A 97 11.25 0.05 -19.78
C ALA A 97 9.97 0.12 -18.94
N VAL A 98 9.11 -0.88 -19.13
CA VAL A 98 8.01 -1.16 -18.20
C VAL A 98 8.48 -2.24 -17.23
N GLU A 99 8.53 -1.94 -15.95
CA GLU A 99 8.84 -2.91 -14.91
C GLU A 99 7.56 -3.45 -14.28
N VAL A 100 7.47 -4.79 -14.20
CA VAL A 100 6.39 -5.51 -13.55
C VAL A 100 6.86 -6.02 -12.19
N VAL A 101 6.23 -5.53 -11.13
CA VAL A 101 6.53 -5.90 -9.74
C VAL A 101 5.32 -6.58 -9.12
N GLN A 102 5.48 -7.79 -8.59
CA GLN A 102 4.44 -8.45 -7.81
C GLN A 102 4.45 -7.94 -6.37
N GLN A 103 3.27 -7.56 -5.86
CA GLN A 103 3.09 -7.23 -4.45
C GLN A 103 2.53 -8.42 -3.66
N GLY A 104 3.37 -9.05 -2.84
CA GLY A 104 2.96 -10.11 -1.90
C GLY A 104 2.71 -11.47 -2.57
N ALA A 105 1.68 -12.18 -2.13
CA ALA A 105 1.32 -13.50 -2.66
C ALA A 105 0.85 -13.42 -4.14
N PRO A 106 1.03 -14.49 -4.94
CA PRO A 106 0.61 -14.52 -6.34
C PRO A 106 -0.88 -14.15 -6.49
N GLY A 107 -1.16 -13.15 -7.33
CA GLY A 107 -2.52 -12.73 -7.66
C GLY A 107 -3.20 -13.63 -8.69
N LYS A 108 -4.45 -13.30 -9.03
CA LYS A 108 -5.14 -13.92 -10.16
C LYS A 108 -4.50 -13.41 -11.46
N PRO A 109 -4.16 -14.28 -12.43
CA PRO A 109 -3.66 -13.85 -13.73
C PRO A 109 -4.63 -12.88 -14.42
N LEU A 110 -4.09 -11.87 -15.09
CA LEU A 110 -4.86 -10.95 -15.92
C LEU A 110 -5.38 -11.67 -17.17
N ASP A 111 -6.59 -11.30 -17.58
CA ASP A 111 -7.15 -11.76 -18.85
C ASP A 111 -6.43 -11.10 -20.04
N ASP A 112 -6.44 -11.76 -21.20
CA ASP A 112 -5.91 -11.17 -22.42
C ASP A 112 -6.74 -9.92 -22.81
N GLY A 113 -6.06 -8.85 -23.21
CA GLY A 113 -6.67 -7.55 -23.46
C GLY A 113 -7.07 -6.78 -22.20
N ALA A 114 -6.68 -7.22 -20.99
CA ALA A 114 -6.98 -6.48 -19.77
C ALA A 114 -6.34 -5.09 -19.79
N THR A 115 -7.07 -4.10 -19.28
CA THR A 115 -6.56 -2.74 -19.06
C THR A 115 -6.25 -2.51 -17.59
N VAL A 116 -5.04 -2.05 -17.31
CA VAL A 116 -4.54 -1.75 -15.96
C VAL A 116 -3.99 -0.33 -15.89
N VAL A 117 -3.89 0.20 -14.67
CA VAL A 117 -3.28 1.51 -14.42
C VAL A 117 -1.83 1.32 -14.02
N GLY A 118 -0.92 1.96 -14.75
CA GLY A 118 0.49 2.07 -14.39
C GLY A 118 0.75 3.35 -13.59
N SER A 119 1.85 3.34 -12.85
CA SER A 119 2.28 4.49 -12.04
C SER A 119 3.80 4.64 -12.10
N SER A 120 4.34 5.70 -11.51
CA SER A 120 5.76 5.76 -11.18
C SER A 120 5.98 5.20 -9.77
N LYS A 121 7.18 4.65 -9.49
CA LYS A 121 7.52 4.19 -8.13
C LYS A 121 7.41 5.31 -7.09
N ILE A 122 7.72 6.54 -7.49
CA ILE A 122 7.63 7.72 -6.62
C ILE A 122 6.17 8.03 -6.29
N ASP A 123 5.26 7.96 -7.27
CA ASP A 123 3.83 8.18 -7.02
C ASP A 123 3.25 7.13 -6.06
N ASP A 124 3.62 5.86 -6.24
CA ASP A 124 3.19 4.78 -5.34
C ASP A 124 3.71 4.99 -3.92
N MET A 125 4.98 5.35 -3.75
CA MET A 125 5.56 5.68 -2.43
C MET A 125 4.85 6.86 -1.77
N ILE A 126 4.51 7.92 -2.52
CA ILE A 126 3.77 9.07 -2.00
C ILE A 126 2.36 8.65 -1.57
N ASN A 127 1.68 7.84 -2.38
CA ASN A 127 0.33 7.37 -2.07
C ASN A 127 0.32 6.47 -0.84
N GLU A 128 1.31 5.59 -0.68
CA GLU A 128 1.48 4.75 0.51
C GLU A 128 1.73 5.61 1.76
N LEU A 129 2.66 6.57 1.69
CA LEU A 129 2.91 7.51 2.77
C LEU A 129 1.64 8.30 3.15
N MET A 130 0.88 8.77 2.17
CA MET A 130 -0.37 9.49 2.40
C MET A 130 -1.45 8.60 3.02
N ALA A 131 -1.56 7.35 2.59
CA ALA A 131 -2.50 6.38 3.14
C ALA A 131 -2.16 6.04 4.60
N GLU A 132 -0.88 5.84 4.91
CA GLU A 132 -0.40 5.63 6.28
C GLU A 132 -0.67 6.85 7.16
N MET A 133 -0.38 8.06 6.67
CA MET A 133 -0.66 9.30 7.39
C MET A 133 -2.17 9.46 7.65
N HIS A 134 -3.03 9.20 6.66
CA HIS A 134 -4.48 9.28 6.83
C HIS A 134 -4.99 8.25 7.84
N LYS A 135 -4.44 7.03 7.82
CA LYS A 135 -4.76 5.98 8.80
C LYS A 135 -4.33 6.36 10.21
N GLY A 136 -3.13 6.94 10.38
CA GLY A 136 -2.64 7.44 11.66
C GLY A 136 -3.55 8.53 12.24
N LEU A 137 -3.92 9.50 11.41
CA LEU A 137 -4.86 10.56 11.80
C LEU A 137 -6.25 10.03 12.18
N GLY A 138 -6.80 9.08 11.41
CA GLY A 138 -8.09 8.47 11.73
C GLY A 138 -8.05 7.64 13.03
N GLN A 139 -6.96 6.92 13.28
CA GLN A 139 -6.76 6.21 14.55
C GLN A 139 -6.63 7.17 15.74
N LEU A 140 -5.97 8.31 15.54
CA LEU A 140 -5.85 9.35 16.56
C LEU A 140 -7.22 9.96 16.89
N GLU A 141 -8.03 10.26 15.89
CA GLU A 141 -9.38 10.80 16.08
C GLU A 141 -10.28 9.83 16.85
N ALA A 142 -10.24 8.54 16.51
CA ALA A 142 -11.00 7.51 17.21
C ALA A 142 -10.58 7.38 18.68
N GLN A 143 -9.27 7.33 18.96
CA GLN A 143 -8.74 7.25 20.32
C GLN A 143 -9.07 8.48 21.16
N TYR A 144 -9.07 9.66 20.54
CA TYR A 144 -9.51 10.89 21.19
C TYR A 144 -10.98 10.83 21.62
N GLN A 145 -11.86 10.37 20.74
CA GLN A 145 -13.29 10.26 21.06
C GLN A 145 -13.54 9.26 22.18
N GLU A 146 -12.85 8.12 22.15
CA GLU A 146 -12.90 7.11 23.21
C GLU A 146 -12.50 7.71 24.56
N LEU A 147 -11.37 8.43 24.61
CA LEU A 147 -10.88 9.08 25.83
C LEU A 147 -11.86 10.13 26.39
N LEU A 148 -12.48 10.94 25.53
CA LEU A 148 -13.51 11.90 25.95
C LEU A 148 -14.76 11.21 26.52
N ASP A 149 -15.18 10.13 25.88
CA ASP A 149 -16.37 9.40 26.32
C ASP A 149 -16.12 8.62 27.61
N SER A 150 -14.90 8.12 27.82
CA SER A 150 -14.42 7.60 29.10
C SER A 150 -14.48 8.69 30.17
N LEU A 151 -13.84 9.85 29.98
CA LEU A 151 -13.83 10.96 30.95
C LEU A 151 -15.22 11.41 31.42
N LYS A 152 -16.22 11.43 30.54
CA LYS A 152 -17.59 11.83 30.89
C LYS A 152 -18.28 10.85 31.85
N LYS A 153 -17.91 9.56 31.81
CA LYS A 153 -18.64 8.46 32.44
C LYS A 153 -18.12 8.07 33.82
N LEU A 154 -16.97 8.58 34.29
CA LEU A 154 -16.28 7.95 35.43
C LEU A 154 -16.69 8.46 36.82
N PRO A 155 -17.06 7.51 37.70
CA PRO A 155 -16.84 7.65 39.13
C PRO A 155 -16.21 6.41 39.80
N GLU A 156 -15.83 5.31 39.12
CA GLU A 156 -15.26 4.10 39.75
C GLU A 156 -13.75 3.90 39.50
N SER A 157 -13.00 3.30 40.46
CA SER A 157 -11.52 3.26 40.42
C SER A 157 -10.94 2.41 39.28
N GLU A 158 -11.61 1.32 38.90
CA GLU A 158 -11.15 0.47 37.80
C GLU A 158 -11.28 1.17 36.44
N GLU A 159 -12.27 2.06 36.31
CA GLU A 159 -12.48 2.84 35.11
C GLU A 159 -11.45 3.97 35.00
N VAL A 160 -11.03 4.55 36.13
CA VAL A 160 -9.91 5.52 36.20
C VAL A 160 -8.59 4.88 35.78
N LYS A 161 -8.33 3.61 36.16
CA LYS A 161 -7.14 2.87 35.69
C LYS A 161 -7.17 2.62 34.18
N ARG A 162 -8.31 2.22 33.62
CA ARG A 162 -8.45 2.05 32.15
C ARG A 162 -8.22 3.37 31.41
N LEU A 163 -8.77 4.46 31.96
CA LEU A 163 -8.53 5.80 31.42
C LEU A 163 -7.03 6.15 31.43
N GLN A 164 -6.29 5.77 32.46
CA GLN A 164 -4.83 5.96 32.50
C GLN A 164 -4.12 5.24 31.34
N GLU A 165 -4.55 4.02 31.01
CA GLU A 165 -4.01 3.27 29.87
C GLU A 165 -4.35 3.93 28.52
N GLU A 166 -5.58 4.42 28.36
CA GLU A 166 -6.02 5.16 27.17
C GLU A 166 -5.20 6.44 26.98
N PHE A 167 -4.92 7.16 28.07
CA PHE A 167 -4.07 8.34 28.06
C PHE A 167 -2.64 8.02 27.61
N GLN A 168 -2.08 6.90 28.09
CA GLN A 168 -0.74 6.46 27.71
C GLN A 168 -0.67 6.08 26.22
N LYS A 169 -1.70 5.41 25.69
CA LYS A 169 -1.79 5.07 24.26
C LYS A 169 -1.86 6.33 23.40
N LEU A 170 -2.66 7.30 23.80
CA LEU A 170 -2.76 8.59 23.10
C LEU A 170 -1.39 9.28 23.04
N LEU A 171 -0.65 9.28 24.15
CA LEU A 171 0.68 9.85 24.25
C LEU A 171 1.70 9.19 23.31
N GLU A 172 1.73 7.86 23.27
CA GLU A 172 2.60 7.11 22.36
C GLU A 172 2.26 7.34 20.89
N ASN A 173 0.99 7.52 20.56
CA ASN A 173 0.58 7.82 19.20
C ASN A 173 0.96 9.26 18.82
N MET A 174 0.71 10.24 19.69
CA MET A 174 1.10 11.64 19.46
C MET A 174 2.61 11.84 19.23
N LYS A 175 3.47 11.03 19.87
CA LYS A 175 4.92 11.04 19.63
C LYS A 175 5.30 10.63 18.20
N LYS A 176 4.49 9.81 17.54
CA LYS A 176 4.71 9.32 16.18
C LYS A 176 4.13 10.26 15.12
N GLU A 177 3.20 11.12 15.51
CA GLU A 177 2.53 12.03 14.58
C GLU A 177 3.41 13.20 14.13
N GLY A 178 3.13 13.69 12.91
CA GLY A 178 3.81 14.82 12.28
C GLY A 178 3.43 16.19 12.87
N LYS A 179 4.24 17.22 12.57
CA LYS A 179 4.11 18.57 13.15
C LYS A 179 2.71 19.19 13.00
N ALA A 180 2.07 19.02 11.83
CA ALA A 180 0.74 19.58 11.58
C ALA A 180 -0.35 18.98 12.48
N ALA A 181 -0.28 17.66 12.73
CA ALA A 181 -1.22 16.96 13.61
C ALA A 181 -1.05 17.41 15.06
N ARG A 182 0.20 17.55 15.53
CA ARG A 182 0.53 18.05 16.87
C ARG A 182 0.01 19.47 17.11
N GLU A 183 0.20 20.36 16.14
CA GLU A 183 -0.31 21.74 16.23
C GLU A 183 -1.83 21.79 16.34
N LYS A 184 -2.54 20.99 15.53
CA LYS A 184 -4.01 20.91 15.60
C LYS A 184 -4.47 20.37 16.96
N PHE A 185 -3.83 19.30 17.43
CA PHE A 185 -4.10 18.71 18.74
C PHE A 185 -3.94 19.73 19.88
N LYS A 186 -2.81 20.45 19.91
CA LYS A 186 -2.54 21.47 20.93
C LYS A 186 -3.57 22.59 20.94
N LYS A 187 -4.07 23.01 19.78
CA LYS A 187 -5.00 24.15 19.67
C LYS A 187 -6.45 23.77 19.93
N GLU A 188 -6.90 22.63 19.41
CA GLU A 188 -8.33 22.29 19.38
C GLU A 188 -8.73 21.26 20.42
N ILE A 189 -7.80 20.39 20.80
CA ILE A 189 -8.10 19.15 21.55
C ILE A 189 -7.61 19.24 22.98
N LEU A 190 -6.34 19.59 23.17
CA LEU A 190 -5.71 19.70 24.48
C LEU A 190 -6.51 20.56 25.48
N PRO A 191 -7.04 21.75 25.12
CA PRO A 191 -7.83 22.55 26.07
C PRO A 191 -9.13 21.86 26.53
N LYS A 192 -9.70 20.98 25.71
CA LYS A 192 -10.91 20.21 26.08
C LYS A 192 -10.55 19.09 27.05
N LEU A 193 -9.40 18.44 26.85
CA LEU A 193 -8.90 17.40 27.74
C LEU A 193 -8.60 17.95 29.13
N GLU A 194 -7.95 19.11 29.22
CA GLU A 194 -7.73 19.82 30.49
C GLU A 194 -9.04 20.02 31.25
N LYS A 195 -10.04 20.58 30.57
CA LYS A 195 -11.35 20.86 31.17
C LYS A 195 -12.09 19.62 31.67
N GLU A 196 -12.04 18.51 30.93
CA GLU A 196 -12.70 17.27 31.36
C GLU A 196 -11.92 16.57 32.48
N LEU A 197 -10.58 16.68 32.49
CA LEU A 197 -9.76 16.18 33.60
C LEU A 197 -10.04 16.95 34.90
N ASP A 198 -10.15 18.28 34.83
CA ASP A 198 -10.54 19.12 35.97
C ASP A 198 -11.91 18.72 36.54
N ARG A 199 -12.87 18.43 35.66
CA ARG A 199 -14.20 17.93 36.07
C ARG A 199 -14.13 16.58 36.75
N LEU A 200 -13.28 15.68 36.24
CA LEU A 200 -13.06 14.37 36.87
C LEU A 200 -12.42 14.54 38.26
N LYS A 201 -11.46 15.45 38.40
CA LYS A 201 -10.81 15.77 39.67
C LYS A 201 -11.82 16.23 40.72
N GLU A 202 -12.70 17.17 40.38
CA GLU A 202 -13.74 17.65 41.32
C GLU A 202 -14.69 16.52 41.73
N LYS A 203 -15.13 15.67 40.79
CA LYS A 203 -15.97 14.50 41.11
C LYS A 203 -15.25 13.51 42.03
N LEU A 204 -13.98 13.20 41.77
CA LEU A 204 -13.19 12.28 42.60
C LEU A 204 -12.90 12.87 43.98
N LYS A 205 -12.75 14.19 44.08
CA LYS A 205 -12.57 14.90 45.34
C LYS A 205 -13.82 14.81 46.23
N GLU A 206 -15.02 14.95 45.67
CA GLU A 206 -16.28 14.71 46.40
C GLU A 206 -16.36 13.28 46.96
N LEU A 207 -15.71 12.32 46.30
CA LEU A 207 -15.64 10.91 46.71
C LEU A 207 -14.44 10.58 47.61
N GLY A 208 -13.62 11.57 47.99
CA GLY A 208 -12.40 11.37 48.79
C GLY A 208 -11.28 10.61 48.07
N ARG A 209 -11.31 10.59 46.73
CA ARG A 209 -10.43 9.80 45.83
C ARG A 209 -9.58 10.67 44.91
N GLU A 210 -9.28 11.90 45.33
CA GLU A 210 -8.52 12.88 44.53
C GLU A 210 -7.17 12.34 44.03
N LYS A 211 -6.49 11.50 44.81
CA LYS A 211 -5.20 10.90 44.44
C LYS A 211 -5.23 10.06 43.17
N GLU A 212 -6.39 9.54 42.78
CA GLU A 212 -6.51 8.73 41.55
C GLU A 212 -6.33 9.54 40.28
N VAL A 213 -6.43 10.88 40.34
CA VAL A 213 -6.26 11.76 39.19
C VAL A 213 -4.79 12.12 38.92
N GLU A 214 -3.90 12.00 39.92
CA GLU A 214 -2.49 12.41 39.81
C GLU A 214 -1.76 11.77 38.62
N PRO A 215 -1.90 10.46 38.32
CA PRO A 215 -1.24 9.86 37.15
C PRO A 215 -1.75 10.44 35.82
N LEU A 216 -3.02 10.84 35.76
CA LEU A 216 -3.64 11.42 34.57
C LEU A 216 -3.12 12.85 34.33
N GLU A 217 -2.93 13.63 35.40
CA GLU A 217 -2.33 14.97 35.34
C GLU A 217 -0.89 14.90 34.82
N ILE A 218 -0.11 13.92 35.26
CA ILE A 218 1.26 13.70 34.75
C ILE A 218 1.24 13.42 33.25
N ASN A 219 0.37 12.50 32.80
CA ASN A 219 0.27 12.15 31.38
C ASN A 219 -0.16 13.35 30.52
N LEU A 220 -1.05 14.19 31.03
CA LEU A 220 -1.48 15.42 30.36
C LEU A 220 -0.32 16.41 30.22
N GLU A 221 0.50 16.58 31.24
CA GLU A 221 1.69 17.43 31.18
C GLU A 221 2.76 16.91 30.21
N GLU A 222 2.88 15.59 30.04
CA GLU A 222 3.73 15.02 29.01
C GLU A 222 3.19 15.30 27.60
N LEU A 223 1.88 15.20 27.37
CA LEU A 223 1.26 15.55 26.08
C LEU A 223 1.52 17.01 25.68
N LYS A 224 1.58 17.94 26.64
CA LYS A 224 1.89 19.36 26.38
C LYS A 224 3.29 19.57 25.81
N LYS A 225 4.23 18.70 26.17
CA LYS A 225 5.65 18.80 25.84
C LYS A 225 6.02 18.19 24.49
N ILE A 226 5.13 17.39 23.89
CA ILE A 226 5.30 16.77 22.56
C ILE A 226 5.23 17.80 21.43
#